data_AF-A0A4S0I5X2-F1
#
_entry.id   AF-A0A4S0I5X2-F1
#
_cell.length_a   1.000
_cell.length_b   1.000
_cell.length_c   1.000
_cell.angle_alpha   90.00
_cell.angle_beta   90.00
_cell.angle_gamma   90.00
#
_symmetry.space_group_name_H-M   'P 1'
#
loop_
_entity.id
_entity.type
_entity.pdbx_description
1 polymer ?
#
loop_
_entity_poly.entity_id
_entity_poly.type
_entity_poly.pdbx_seq_one_letter_code
_entity_poly.pdbx_strand_id
1 'polypeptide(L)'
;RALASADWVRNRLTFDIAGLDVGGGFPAEYGHDPNRKLVEMPSLGQLMSRLAGDLKEYQFDQMPLVAEPGRVIVARCLSLIVRVLLRKGKRLYIN
;
A
#
# COMPACT_ATOMS: atom_id res chain seq x y z
N ARG A 1 12.73 -0.88 10.14
CA ARG A 1 13.92 -1.36 9.39
C ARG A 1 14.34 -0.36 8.30
N ALA A 2 13.45 0.06 7.39
CA ALA A 2 13.79 1.05 6.34
C ALA A 2 14.26 2.41 6.90
N LEU A 3 13.53 3.01 7.85
CA LEU A 3 13.92 4.30 8.44
C LEU A 3 15.26 4.22 9.20
N ALA A 4 15.56 3.10 9.85
CA ALA A 4 16.87 2.88 10.48
C ALA A 4 18.01 2.89 9.45
N SER A 5 17.78 2.34 8.25
CA SER A 5 18.74 2.43 7.15
C SER A 5 18.88 3.87 6.64
N ALA A 6 17.76 4.60 6.50
CA ALA A 6 17.80 6.01 6.10
C ALA A 6 18.55 6.88 7.12
N ASP A 7 18.34 6.66 8.41
CA ASP A 7 19.07 7.33 9.49
C ASP A 7 20.56 6.97 9.49
N TRP A 8 20.89 5.70 9.28
CA TRP A 8 22.29 5.26 9.16
C TRP A 8 23.03 5.97 8.02
N VAL A 9 22.34 6.19 6.89
CA VAL A 9 22.87 6.97 5.75
C VAL A 9 22.97 8.44 6.11
N ARG A 10 21.91 9.07 6.67
CA ARG A 10 21.89 10.48 7.09
C ARG A 10 23.12 10.84 7.93
N ASN A 11 23.49 10.00 8.88
CA ASN A 11 24.63 10.21 9.77
C ASN A 11 26.02 10.12 9.08
N ARG A 12 26.08 9.87 7.78
CA ARG A 12 27.31 9.72 6.98
C ARG A 12 27.36 10.63 5.76
N LEU A 13 26.32 11.41 5.53
CA LEU A 13 26.28 12.38 4.44
C LEU A 13 26.98 13.67 4.87
N THR A 14 27.55 14.38 3.90
CA THR A 14 28.11 15.72 4.07
C THR A 14 27.14 16.81 3.59
N PHE A 15 25.92 16.43 3.22
CA PHE A 15 24.88 17.29 2.67
C PHE A 15 23.50 16.86 3.17
N ASP A 16 22.52 17.76 3.05
CA ASP A 16 21.15 17.51 3.50
C ASP A 16 20.38 16.60 2.55
N ILE A 17 19.54 15.74 3.11
CA ILE A 17 18.60 14.92 2.35
C ILE A 17 17.42 15.81 1.95
N ALA A 18 17.08 15.83 0.66
CA ALA A 18 16.00 16.67 0.13
C ALA A 18 14.59 16.15 0.45
N GLY A 19 14.43 14.85 0.66
CA GLY A 19 13.15 14.22 0.92
C GLY A 19 13.25 12.70 1.09
N LEU A 20 12.17 12.08 1.57
CA LEU A 20 12.01 10.62 1.59
C LEU A 20 10.87 10.19 0.68
N ASP A 21 11.11 9.14 -0.09
CA ASP A 21 10.06 8.41 -0.77
C ASP A 21 9.70 7.17 0.06
N VAL A 22 8.46 7.09 0.52
CA VAL A 22 7.96 5.94 1.29
C VAL A 22 7.43 4.83 0.39
N GLY A 23 7.44 5.05 -0.94
CA GLY A 23 7.01 4.12 -1.96
C GLY A 23 5.51 3.84 -1.93
N GLY A 24 5.13 2.72 -2.54
CA GLY A 24 3.75 2.23 -2.57
C GLY A 24 3.43 1.26 -1.43
N GLY A 25 2.67 0.21 -1.75
CA GLY A 25 2.33 -0.85 -0.78
C GLY A 25 1.06 -0.61 0.04
N PHE A 26 0.39 0.53 -0.14
CA PHE A 26 -0.92 0.80 0.43
C PHE A 26 -1.92 -0.33 0.07
N PRO A 27 -2.62 -0.90 1.07
CA PRO A 27 -3.53 -2.01 0.84
C PRO A 27 -4.76 -1.55 0.06
N ALA A 28 -5.28 -2.45 -0.78
CA ALA A 28 -6.57 -2.30 -1.41
C ALA A 28 -7.42 -3.52 -1.07
N GLU A 29 -8.67 -3.28 -0.69
CA GLU A 29 -9.60 -4.33 -0.36
C GLU A 29 -10.23 -4.91 -1.63
N TYR A 30 -10.18 -6.23 -1.74
CA TYR A 30 -10.83 -7.01 -2.79
C TYR A 30 -11.88 -7.92 -2.16
N GLY A 31 -12.70 -8.56 -3.01
CA GLY A 31 -13.74 -9.50 -2.55
C GLY A 31 -13.19 -10.58 -1.62
N HIS A 32 -13.98 -10.94 -0.61
CA HIS A 32 -13.64 -11.95 0.38
C HIS A 32 -14.21 -13.32 0.00
N ASP A 33 -13.38 -14.36 -0.02
CA ASP A 33 -13.86 -15.75 -0.10
C ASP A 33 -14.40 -16.17 1.27
N PRO A 34 -15.71 -16.46 1.41
CA PRO A 34 -16.30 -16.84 2.69
C PRO A 34 -15.70 -18.12 3.31
N ASN A 35 -14.99 -18.94 2.53
CA ASN A 35 -14.32 -20.15 3.01
C ASN A 35 -12.88 -19.89 3.48
N ARG A 36 -12.36 -18.66 3.34
CA ARG A 36 -11.03 -18.27 3.81
C ARG A 36 -11.13 -17.40 5.04
N LYS A 37 -10.06 -17.42 5.83
CA LYS A 37 -9.91 -16.50 6.97
C LYS A 37 -9.78 -15.07 6.44
N LEU A 38 -10.58 -14.18 7.00
CA LEU A 38 -10.48 -12.74 6.72
C LEU A 38 -9.10 -12.23 7.13
N VAL A 39 -8.40 -11.60 6.19
CA VAL A 39 -7.19 -10.83 6.48
C VAL A 39 -7.64 -9.40 6.76
N GLU A 40 -7.55 -9.00 8.03
CA GLU A 40 -7.85 -7.64 8.44
C GLU A 40 -6.73 -6.71 7.95
N MET A 41 -7.08 -5.81 7.03
CA MET A 41 -6.17 -4.81 6.52
C MET A 41 -6.19 -3.60 7.46
N PRO A 42 -5.03 -2.98 7.75
CA PRO A 42 -5.01 -1.76 8.54
C PRO A 42 -5.76 -0.66 7.77
N SER A 43 -6.55 0.12 8.49
CA SER A 43 -7.22 1.28 7.91
C SER A 43 -6.21 2.32 7.46
N LEU A 44 -6.60 3.18 6.53
CA LEU A 44 -5.75 4.30 6.09
C LEU A 44 -5.30 5.15 7.28
N GLY A 45 -6.20 5.45 8.22
CA GLY A 45 -5.87 6.19 9.43
C GLY A 45 -4.80 5.49 10.28
N GLN A 46 -4.94 4.18 10.50
CA GLN A 46 -3.94 3.40 11.24
C GLN A 46 -2.57 3.39 10.55
N LEU A 47 -2.55 3.28 9.21
CA LEU A 47 -1.32 3.36 8.43
C LEU A 47 -0.66 4.73 8.57
N MET A 48 -1.44 5.81 8.42
CA MET A 48 -0.93 7.18 8.53
C MET A 48 -0.41 7.47 9.94
N SER A 49 -1.12 7.04 10.98
CA SER A 49 -0.66 7.23 12.37
C SER A 49 0.63 6.47 12.66
N ARG A 50 0.76 5.22 12.19
CA ARG A 50 2.00 4.44 12.35
C ARG A 50 3.17 5.09 11.60
N LEU A 51 2.96 5.45 10.33
CA LEU A 51 3.98 6.12 9.52
C LEU A 51 4.45 7.44 10.16
N ALA A 52 3.52 8.28 10.60
CA ALA A 52 3.85 9.54 11.27
C ALA A 52 4.61 9.32 12.60
N GLY A 53 4.23 8.30 13.36
CA GLY A 53 4.94 7.90 14.59
C GLY A 53 6.38 7.47 14.31
N ASP A 54 6.56 6.58 13.34
CA ASP A 54 7.87 6.07 12.93
C ASP A 54 8.76 7.21 12.40
N LEU A 55 8.22 8.11 11.57
CA LEU A 55 8.97 9.26 11.06
C LEU A 55 9.43 10.20 12.19
N LYS A 56 8.56 10.44 13.19
CA LYS A 56 8.91 11.25 14.36
C LYS A 56 9.99 10.60 15.21
N GLU A 57 9.93 9.28 15.40
CA GLU A 57 10.96 8.53 16.15
C GLU A 57 12.36 8.71 15.54
N TYR A 58 12.45 8.68 14.20
CA TYR A 58 13.71 8.83 13.48
C TYR A 58 14.05 10.28 13.10
N GLN A 59 13.27 11.26 13.58
CA GLN A 59 13.46 12.69 13.30
C GLN A 59 13.43 13.03 11.80
N PHE A 60 12.51 12.42 11.07
CA PHE A 60 12.23 12.68 9.66
C PHE A 60 10.88 13.36 9.44
N ASP A 61 10.16 13.75 10.50
CA ASP A 61 8.82 14.30 10.45
C ASP A 61 8.71 15.70 9.82
N GLN A 62 9.84 16.40 9.66
CA GLN A 62 9.94 17.71 8.98
C GLN A 62 10.49 17.60 7.55
N MET A 63 10.93 16.40 7.13
CA MET A 63 11.48 16.18 5.80
C MET A 63 10.34 16.07 4.78
N PRO A 64 10.47 16.68 3.58
CA PRO A 64 9.51 16.44 2.51
C PRO A 64 9.32 14.94 2.23
N LEU A 65 8.06 14.51 2.11
CA LEU A 65 7.69 13.13 1.85
C LEU A 65 6.98 13.00 0.51
N VAL A 66 7.30 11.93 -0.19
CA VAL A 66 6.56 11.45 -1.37
C VAL A 66 6.10 10.01 -1.09
N ALA A 67 4.93 9.66 -1.61
CA ALA A 67 4.42 8.30 -1.62
C ALA A 67 4.01 7.93 -3.04
N GLU A 68 4.06 6.63 -3.35
CA GLU A 68 3.71 6.08 -4.67
C GLU A 68 2.47 5.16 -4.60
N PRO A 69 1.30 5.65 -4.11
CA PRO A 69 0.10 4.84 -4.03
C PRO A 69 -0.48 4.54 -5.41
N GLY A 70 -0.10 3.41 -6.02
CA GLY A 70 -0.71 2.97 -7.29
C GLY A 70 -2.03 2.24 -7.06
N ARG A 71 -1.93 1.00 -6.58
CA ARG A 71 -3.06 0.05 -6.47
C ARG A 71 -4.24 0.59 -5.64
N VAL A 72 -3.97 1.23 -4.50
CA VAL A 72 -5.04 1.73 -3.62
C VAL A 72 -5.91 2.80 -4.30
N ILE A 73 -5.34 3.59 -5.21
CA ILE A 73 -6.07 4.62 -5.94
C ILE A 73 -6.98 3.99 -7.00
N VAL A 74 -6.46 2.99 -7.74
CA VAL A 74 -7.15 2.45 -8.94
C VAL A 74 -7.93 1.15 -8.69
N ALA A 75 -7.80 0.51 -7.53
CA ALA A 75 -8.39 -0.82 -7.29
C ALA A 75 -9.90 -0.89 -7.52
N ARG A 76 -10.62 0.24 -7.36
CA ARG A 76 -12.08 0.31 -7.49
C ARG A 76 -12.55 1.18 -8.65
N CYS A 77 -11.66 1.62 -9.53
CA CYS A 77 -12.02 2.53 -10.63
C CYS A 77 -12.52 1.83 -11.90
N LEU A 78 -12.44 0.49 -11.96
CA LEU A 78 -12.81 -0.30 -13.13
C LEU A 78 -13.70 -1.48 -12.74
N SER A 79 -14.58 -1.87 -13.66
CA SER A 79 -15.35 -3.10 -13.59
C SER A 79 -15.29 -3.80 -14.93
N LEU A 80 -15.04 -5.11 -14.92
CA LEU A 80 -15.08 -5.95 -16.11
C LEU A 80 -16.48 -6.57 -16.23
N ILE A 81 -17.19 -6.22 -17.30
CA ILE A 81 -18.50 -6.79 -17.60
C ILE A 81 -18.31 -7.94 -18.58
N VAL A 82 -18.82 -9.11 -18.23
CA VAL A 82 -18.73 -10.33 -19.04
C VAL A 82 -20.11 -10.96 -19.22
N ARG A 83 -20.29 -11.67 -20.33
CA ARG A 83 -21.44 -12.50 -20.70
C ARG A 83 -21.08 -13.97 -20.49
N VAL A 84 -21.97 -14.70 -19.82
CA VAL A 84 -21.87 -16.17 -19.71
C VAL A 84 -22.32 -16.79 -21.02
N LEU A 85 -21.42 -17.51 -21.70
CA LEU A 85 -21.69 -18.22 -22.95
C LEU A 85 -22.16 -19.66 -22.70
N LEU A 86 -21.57 -20.33 -21.71
CA LEU A 86 -21.87 -21.72 -21.36
C LEU A 86 -21.60 -22.00 -19.88
N ARG A 87 -22.41 -22.87 -19.27
CA ARG A 87 -22.14 -23.48 -17.96
C ARG A 87 -22.04 -24.99 -18.11
N LYS A 88 -20.90 -25.57 -17.71
CA LYS A 88 -20.67 -27.03 -17.72
C LYS A 88 -20.20 -27.49 -16.35
N GLY A 89 -21.13 -28.04 -15.56
CA GLY A 89 -20.87 -28.39 -14.16
C GLY A 89 -20.44 -27.18 -13.33
N LYS A 90 -19.24 -27.23 -12.75
CA LYS A 90 -18.62 -26.15 -11.96
C LYS A 90 -17.83 -25.13 -12.79
N ARG A 91 -17.84 -25.23 -14.13
CA ARG A 91 -17.11 -24.32 -15.04
C ARG A 91 -18.06 -23.33 -15.70
N LEU A 92 -17.64 -22.06 -15.75
CA LEU A 92 -18.28 -20.99 -16.50
C LEU A 92 -17.38 -20.59 -17.68
N TYR A 93 -17.97 -20.47 -18.86
CA TYR A 93 -17.32 -19.92 -20.04
C TYR A 93 -17.88 -18.52 -20.26
N ILE A 94 -16.99 -17.53 -20.27
CA ILE A 94 -17.30 -16.12 -20.45
C ILE A 94 -16.61 -15.61 -21.71
N ASN A 95 -17.16 -14.56 -22.32
CA ASN A 95 -16.64 -13.95 -23.55
C ASN A 95 -15.26 -13.30 -23.38
#